data_AF-J0GW34-F1
#
_entry.id   AF-J0GW34-F1
#
_cell.length_a   1.000
_cell.length_b   1.000
_cell.length_c   1.000
_cell.angle_alpha   90.00
_cell.angle_beta   90.00
_cell.angle_gamma   90.00
#
_symmetry.space_group_name_H-M   'P 1'
#
loop_
_entity.id
_entity.type
_entity.pdbx_description
1 polymer ?
#
loop_
_entity_poly.entity_id
_entity_poly.type
_entity_poly.pdbx_seq_one_letter_code
_entity_poly.pdbx_strand_id
1 'polypeptide(L)'
;MTVASALNDMNNAILDLQQADYNTFDRPLRKLAKALQTDELKDFNDALKRAVDFEAFINGSEQGSSMMGSASLSWPDDKAQELGLTITLIEKGAENPNWFMNFGHEWFYDGNKVIAGIRKMTKSVLIPFGRDYKAYVQEQLPAPVTETRPADKSKVFIVHGHDEGPRETLARFIEQLGLEAVILHEKASGGMTIPEKLAKYGNVGFAVVLLTPDDFGRAKKDVQERARARQNVILELGYFVGRLGRDKVCGLLKGDIEIPSDYVGTVYVSWDEGGAWKLSLAKELNAAGYDIDFNKLIKAG
;
A
#
# COMPACT_ATOMS: atom_id res chain seq x y z
N MET A 1 17.90 8.78 -6.92
CA MET A 1 16.68 7.93 -6.96
C MET A 1 16.06 8.01 -5.56
N THR A 2 14.97 7.31 -5.22
CA THR A 2 14.53 7.19 -3.82
C THR A 2 14.51 5.71 -3.45
N VAL A 3 14.60 5.38 -2.16
CA VAL A 3 14.47 3.98 -1.70
C VAL A 3 13.17 3.36 -2.21
N ALA A 4 12.06 4.11 -2.15
CA ALA A 4 10.77 3.66 -2.68
C ALA A 4 10.81 3.38 -4.20
N SER A 5 11.46 4.24 -4.98
CA SER A 5 11.64 4.04 -6.43
C SER A 5 12.52 2.82 -6.72
N ALA A 6 13.63 2.64 -6.00
CA ALA A 6 14.53 1.51 -6.17
C ALA A 6 13.83 0.18 -5.86
N LEU A 7 13.06 0.13 -4.77
CA LEU A 7 12.24 -1.04 -4.40
C LEU A 7 11.15 -1.33 -5.44
N ASN A 8 10.57 -0.30 -6.06
CA ASN A 8 9.59 -0.49 -7.14
C ASN A 8 10.25 -1.05 -8.41
N ASP A 9 11.41 -0.52 -8.80
CA ASP A 9 12.18 -1.00 -9.95
C ASP A 9 12.62 -2.47 -9.75
N MET A 10 13.05 -2.83 -8.54
CA MET A 10 13.34 -4.20 -8.14
C MET A 10 12.12 -5.12 -8.33
N ASN A 11 10.96 -4.73 -7.79
CA ASN A 11 9.74 -5.52 -7.90
C ASN A 11 9.29 -5.70 -9.36
N ASN A 12 9.35 -4.63 -10.17
CA ASN A 12 9.02 -4.71 -11.58
C ASN A 12 9.96 -5.66 -12.34
N ALA A 13 11.26 -5.64 -12.03
CA ALA A 13 12.22 -6.54 -12.64
C ALA A 13 11.97 -8.02 -12.27
N ILE A 14 11.52 -8.31 -11.03
CA ILE A 14 11.12 -9.65 -10.61
C ILE A 14 9.88 -10.13 -11.39
N LEU A 15 8.88 -9.26 -11.56
CA LEU A 15 7.67 -9.58 -12.34
C LEU A 15 8.00 -9.82 -13.82
N ASP A 16 8.87 -8.99 -14.40
CA ASP A 16 9.38 -9.21 -15.78
C ASP A 16 10.10 -10.57 -15.88
N LEU A 17 10.95 -10.92 -14.90
CA LEU A 17 11.68 -12.18 -14.88
C LEU A 17 10.75 -13.39 -14.74
N GLN A 18 9.65 -13.26 -13.99
CA GLN A 18 8.64 -14.31 -13.84
C GLN A 18 7.98 -14.66 -15.19
N GLN A 19 7.82 -13.66 -16.07
CA GLN A 19 7.23 -13.81 -17.40
C GLN A 19 8.26 -14.10 -18.49
N ALA A 20 9.56 -14.09 -18.17
CA ALA A 20 10.61 -14.23 -19.16
C ALA A 20 10.69 -15.65 -19.75
N ASP A 21 11.30 -15.71 -20.94
CA ASP A 21 11.62 -16.92 -21.69
C ASP A 21 13.14 -17.09 -21.79
N TYR A 22 13.59 -18.22 -22.36
CA TYR A 22 14.99 -18.57 -22.53
C TYR A 22 15.84 -17.45 -23.18
N ASN A 23 15.28 -16.73 -24.15
CA ASN A 23 16.00 -15.66 -24.86
C ASN A 23 15.83 -14.25 -24.24
N THR A 24 15.08 -14.12 -23.13
CA THR A 24 14.69 -12.81 -22.61
C THR A 24 14.89 -12.63 -21.10
N PHE A 25 15.33 -13.65 -20.36
CA PHE A 25 15.49 -13.59 -18.90
C PHE A 25 16.70 -12.75 -18.44
N ASP A 26 17.71 -12.60 -19.28
CA ASP A 26 18.95 -11.90 -18.96
C ASP A 26 18.71 -10.40 -18.70
N ARG A 27 17.86 -9.76 -19.52
CA ARG A 27 17.52 -8.34 -19.38
C ARG A 27 16.85 -8.01 -18.04
N PRO A 28 15.75 -8.67 -17.61
CA PRO A 28 15.14 -8.41 -16.31
C PRO A 28 16.04 -8.82 -15.14
N LEU A 29 16.85 -9.88 -15.28
CA LEU A 29 17.86 -10.22 -14.26
C LEU A 29 18.89 -9.09 -14.05
N ARG A 30 19.40 -8.52 -15.14
CA ARG A 30 20.32 -7.36 -15.07
C ARG A 30 19.64 -6.11 -14.51
N LYS A 31 18.36 -5.86 -14.84
CA LYS A 31 17.58 -4.76 -14.25
C LYS A 31 17.42 -4.96 -12.74
N LEU A 32 17.13 -6.19 -12.30
CA LEU A 32 16.99 -6.53 -10.89
C LEU A 32 18.29 -6.26 -10.12
N ALA A 33 19.43 -6.76 -10.62
CA ALA A 33 20.73 -6.46 -10.03
C ALA A 33 21.03 -4.96 -9.99
N LYS A 34 20.74 -4.24 -11.09
CA LYS A 34 20.94 -2.78 -11.15
C LYS A 34 20.09 -2.02 -10.12
N ALA A 35 18.84 -2.45 -9.89
CA ALA A 35 17.99 -1.85 -8.87
C ALA A 35 18.56 -2.04 -7.45
N LEU A 36 19.11 -3.22 -7.16
CA LEU A 36 19.79 -3.51 -5.90
C LEU A 36 21.10 -2.72 -5.73
N GLN A 37 21.80 -2.40 -6.81
CA GLN A 37 23.08 -1.66 -6.77
C GLN A 37 22.92 -0.13 -6.68
N THR A 38 21.71 0.37 -6.43
CA THR A 38 21.47 1.80 -6.24
C THR A 38 22.11 2.30 -4.95
N ASP A 39 22.58 3.56 -4.94
CA ASP A 39 23.22 4.16 -3.75
C ASP A 39 22.27 4.12 -2.54
N GLU A 40 20.97 4.25 -2.78
CA GLU A 40 19.92 4.22 -1.74
C GLU A 40 19.76 2.85 -1.06
N LEU A 41 20.15 1.76 -1.73
CA LEU A 41 20.06 0.40 -1.19
C LEU A 41 21.41 -0.17 -0.75
N LYS A 42 22.50 0.53 -1.06
CA LYS A 42 23.87 0.06 -0.90
C LYS A 42 24.18 -0.36 0.54
N ASP A 43 23.88 0.48 1.53
CA ASP A 43 24.24 0.20 2.92
C ASP A 43 23.48 -1.00 3.50
N PHE A 44 22.19 -1.15 3.13
CA PHE A 44 21.39 -2.32 3.50
C PHE A 44 21.97 -3.60 2.89
N ASN A 45 22.35 -3.55 1.61
CA ASN A 45 22.93 -4.68 0.89
C ASN A 45 24.30 -5.06 1.42
N ASP A 46 25.15 -4.09 1.73
CA ASP A 46 26.46 -4.34 2.30
C ASP A 46 26.34 -4.99 3.69
N ALA A 47 25.37 -4.58 4.51
CA ALA A 47 25.12 -5.21 5.80
C ALA A 47 24.68 -6.67 5.65
N LEU A 48 23.72 -6.95 4.76
CA LEU A 48 23.23 -8.31 4.50
C LEU A 48 24.32 -9.22 3.90
N LYS A 49 25.09 -8.71 2.93
CA LYS A 49 26.15 -9.48 2.28
C LYS A 49 27.35 -9.76 3.19
N ARG A 50 27.66 -8.90 4.16
CA ARG A 50 28.72 -9.16 5.15
C ARG A 50 28.41 -10.33 6.09
N ALA A 51 27.13 -10.68 6.25
CA ALA A 51 26.71 -11.74 7.16
C ALA A 51 26.76 -13.15 6.54
N VAL A 52 27.18 -13.27 5.27
CA VAL A 52 27.08 -14.52 4.51
C VAL A 52 28.36 -14.84 3.74
N ASP A 53 28.59 -16.14 3.53
CA ASP A 53 29.59 -16.67 2.59
C ASP A 53 28.85 -17.54 1.56
N PHE A 54 28.75 -17.03 0.34
CA PHE A 54 28.01 -17.70 -0.73
C PHE A 54 28.67 -19.01 -1.16
N GLU A 55 30.00 -19.08 -1.19
CA GLU A 55 30.70 -20.30 -1.62
C GLU A 55 30.59 -21.38 -0.54
N ALA A 56 30.69 -21.01 0.74
CA ALA A 56 30.43 -21.94 1.84
C ALA A 56 28.98 -22.47 1.82
N PHE A 57 28.00 -21.60 1.51
CA PHE A 57 26.60 -21.99 1.36
C PHE A 57 26.39 -23.03 0.24
N ILE A 58 26.99 -22.81 -0.93
CA ILE A 58 26.90 -23.77 -2.05
C ILE A 58 27.60 -25.09 -1.73
N ASN A 59 28.78 -25.04 -1.10
CA ASN A 59 29.53 -26.24 -0.72
C ASN A 59 28.86 -27.04 0.40
N GLY A 60 28.11 -26.38 1.27
CA GLY A 60 27.33 -27.01 2.34
C GLY A 60 25.98 -27.58 1.88
N SER A 61 25.54 -27.31 0.66
CA SER A 61 24.27 -27.76 0.10
C SER A 61 24.40 -29.14 -0.59
N GLU A 62 23.30 -29.88 -0.67
CA GLU A 62 23.30 -31.23 -1.25
C GLU A 62 23.42 -31.17 -2.78
N GLN A 63 24.59 -31.50 -3.34
CA GLN A 63 24.87 -31.35 -4.80
C GLN A 63 24.16 -32.36 -5.72
N GLY A 64 23.19 -33.11 -5.19
CA GLY A 64 22.45 -34.13 -5.93
C GLY A 64 23.25 -35.42 -6.15
N SER A 65 22.52 -36.52 -6.27
CA SER A 65 23.03 -37.83 -6.67
C SER A 65 23.06 -37.96 -8.20
N SER A 66 23.32 -39.17 -8.72
CA SER A 66 23.20 -39.47 -10.17
C SER A 66 21.79 -39.25 -10.75
N MET A 67 20.77 -38.97 -9.91
CA MET A 67 19.42 -38.64 -10.32
C MET A 67 19.24 -37.11 -10.47
N MET A 68 18.87 -36.67 -11.67
CA MET A 68 18.61 -35.25 -11.97
C MET A 68 17.48 -34.67 -11.08
N GLY A 69 17.70 -33.48 -10.53
CA GLY A 69 16.75 -32.80 -9.65
C GLY A 69 16.77 -33.27 -8.19
N SER A 70 17.81 -34.02 -7.78
CA SER A 70 18.03 -34.41 -6.38
C SER A 70 18.88 -33.41 -5.59
N ALA A 71 19.35 -32.33 -6.21
CA ALA A 71 20.08 -31.27 -5.51
C ALA A 71 19.12 -30.38 -4.69
N SER A 72 19.53 -29.98 -3.50
CA SER A 72 18.73 -29.15 -2.58
C SER A 72 19.58 -28.15 -1.79
N LEU A 73 19.23 -26.87 -1.90
CA LEU A 73 19.94 -25.79 -1.21
C LEU A 73 19.58 -25.78 0.29
N SER A 74 20.60 -25.74 1.14
CA SER A 74 20.45 -25.67 2.59
C SER A 74 20.33 -24.22 3.06
N TRP A 75 19.19 -23.58 2.77
CA TRP A 75 18.93 -22.19 3.17
C TRP A 75 18.98 -22.02 4.69
N PRO A 76 19.57 -20.92 5.19
CA PRO A 76 19.59 -20.62 6.62
C PRO A 76 18.19 -20.23 7.12
N ASP A 77 17.90 -20.51 8.40
CA ASP A 77 16.66 -20.04 9.06
C ASP A 77 16.69 -18.52 9.37
N ASP A 78 17.88 -17.91 9.39
CA ASP A 78 18.04 -16.48 9.59
C ASP A 78 17.71 -15.70 8.30
N LYS A 79 16.71 -14.82 8.40
CA LYS A 79 16.22 -14.05 7.26
C LYS A 79 17.28 -13.11 6.68
N ALA A 80 18.14 -12.50 7.50
CA ALA A 80 19.15 -11.58 7.00
C ALA A 80 20.20 -12.35 6.18
N GLN A 81 20.56 -13.55 6.61
CA GLN A 81 21.43 -14.45 5.84
C GLN A 81 20.76 -14.90 4.52
N GLU A 82 19.48 -15.30 4.54
CA GLU A 82 18.77 -15.68 3.32
C GLU A 82 18.73 -14.53 2.30
N LEU A 83 18.42 -13.31 2.76
CA LEU A 83 18.42 -12.11 1.93
C LEU A 83 19.81 -11.81 1.35
N GLY A 84 20.87 -11.88 2.17
CA GLY A 84 22.25 -11.66 1.73
C GLY A 84 22.72 -12.67 0.67
N LEU A 85 22.39 -13.96 0.87
CA LEU A 85 22.67 -15.01 -0.11
C LEU A 85 21.92 -14.76 -1.42
N THR A 86 20.66 -14.34 -1.34
CA THR A 86 19.84 -14.08 -2.54
C THR A 86 20.32 -12.85 -3.31
N ILE A 87 20.74 -11.78 -2.64
CA ILE A 87 21.40 -10.63 -3.31
C ILE A 87 22.64 -11.11 -4.06
N THR A 88 23.49 -11.92 -3.42
CA THR A 88 24.71 -12.45 -4.04
C THR A 88 24.41 -13.34 -5.24
N LEU A 89 23.37 -14.17 -5.16
CA LEU A 89 22.87 -15.00 -6.27
C LEU A 89 22.44 -14.13 -7.48
N ILE A 90 21.68 -13.06 -7.22
CA ILE A 90 21.21 -12.13 -8.26
C ILE A 90 22.39 -11.42 -8.92
N GLU A 91 23.36 -10.92 -8.14
CA GLU A 91 24.55 -10.23 -8.65
C GLU A 91 25.40 -11.15 -9.53
N LYS A 92 25.75 -12.35 -9.04
CA LYS A 92 26.47 -13.37 -9.83
C LYS A 92 25.71 -13.74 -11.11
N GLY A 93 24.39 -13.87 -11.02
CA GLY A 93 23.55 -14.21 -12.16
C GLY A 93 23.47 -13.10 -13.20
N ALA A 94 23.42 -11.84 -12.79
CA ALA A 94 23.46 -10.70 -13.70
C ALA A 94 24.82 -10.54 -14.38
N GLU A 95 25.92 -10.84 -13.69
CA GLU A 95 27.25 -10.89 -14.29
C GLU A 95 27.37 -12.02 -15.32
N ASN A 96 26.86 -13.21 -14.99
CA ASN A 96 26.90 -14.39 -15.85
C ASN A 96 25.52 -15.08 -15.97
N PRO A 97 24.66 -14.65 -16.92
CA PRO A 97 23.33 -15.24 -17.11
C PRO A 97 23.35 -16.73 -17.46
N ASN A 98 24.39 -17.22 -18.13
CA ASN A 98 24.54 -18.65 -18.43
C ASN A 98 24.78 -19.46 -17.14
N TRP A 99 25.59 -18.93 -16.22
CA TRP A 99 25.76 -19.54 -14.89
C TRP A 99 24.43 -19.57 -14.13
N PHE A 100 23.68 -18.47 -14.11
CA PHE A 100 22.38 -18.40 -13.44
C PHE A 100 21.37 -19.42 -13.98
N MET A 101 21.39 -19.61 -15.30
CA MET A 101 20.56 -20.59 -15.97
C MET A 101 20.94 -22.02 -15.58
N ASN A 102 22.24 -22.35 -15.55
CA ASN A 102 22.72 -23.66 -15.11
C ASN A 102 22.41 -23.91 -13.64
N PHE A 103 22.60 -22.90 -12.79
CA PHE A 103 22.25 -22.93 -11.37
C PHE A 103 20.76 -23.24 -11.17
N GLY A 104 19.88 -22.54 -11.91
CA GLY A 104 18.45 -22.81 -11.90
C GLY A 104 18.10 -24.22 -12.37
N HIS A 105 18.80 -24.74 -13.39
CA HIS A 105 18.58 -26.10 -13.87
C HIS A 105 19.01 -27.17 -12.86
N GLU A 106 20.11 -26.95 -12.15
CA GLU A 106 20.67 -27.87 -11.16
C GLU A 106 19.81 -27.93 -9.89
N TRP A 107 19.57 -26.78 -9.27
CA TRP A 107 18.95 -26.69 -7.93
C TRP A 107 17.43 -26.49 -7.97
N PHE A 108 16.89 -26.06 -9.12
CA PHE A 108 15.46 -25.82 -9.30
C PHE A 108 14.92 -26.61 -10.49
N TYR A 109 15.42 -27.83 -10.71
CA TYR A 109 14.98 -28.70 -11.79
C TYR A 109 13.45 -28.82 -11.85
N ASP A 110 12.92 -28.66 -13.06
CA ASP A 110 11.49 -28.75 -13.39
C ASP A 110 11.30 -29.24 -14.83
N GLY A 111 11.83 -30.43 -15.09
CA GLY A 111 11.78 -31.09 -16.39
C GLY A 111 12.82 -30.59 -17.41
N ASN A 112 12.63 -30.96 -18.67
CA ASN A 112 13.67 -30.85 -19.70
C ASN A 112 13.88 -29.42 -20.25
N LYS A 113 13.04 -28.45 -19.86
CA LYS A 113 13.14 -27.07 -20.32
C LYS A 113 14.00 -26.28 -19.35
N VAL A 114 15.18 -25.85 -19.80
CA VAL A 114 16.13 -25.09 -18.96
C VAL A 114 15.50 -23.84 -18.32
N ILE A 115 14.63 -23.13 -19.05
CA ILE A 115 13.91 -21.96 -18.53
C ILE A 115 12.96 -22.27 -17.37
N ALA A 116 12.50 -23.52 -17.22
CA ALA A 116 11.63 -23.92 -16.12
C ALA A 116 12.32 -23.77 -14.77
N GLY A 117 13.62 -24.05 -14.69
CA GLY A 117 14.41 -23.84 -13.47
C GLY A 117 14.48 -22.38 -13.05
N ILE A 118 14.70 -21.47 -14.01
CA ILE A 118 14.66 -20.01 -13.75
C ILE A 118 13.27 -19.59 -13.27
N ARG A 119 12.20 -20.06 -13.90
CA ARG A 119 10.82 -19.72 -13.48
C ARG A 119 10.50 -20.24 -12.09
N LYS A 120 10.93 -21.47 -11.76
CA LYS A 120 10.75 -22.06 -10.44
C LYS A 120 11.54 -21.27 -9.39
N MET A 121 12.82 -21.03 -9.62
CA MET A 121 13.66 -20.18 -8.76
C MET A 121 13.08 -18.77 -8.58
N THR A 122 12.54 -18.16 -9.64
CA THR A 122 11.91 -16.85 -9.54
C THR A 122 10.69 -16.89 -8.61
N LYS A 123 9.85 -17.92 -8.72
CA LYS A 123 8.66 -18.07 -7.88
C LYS A 123 8.99 -18.44 -6.43
N SER A 124 9.97 -19.31 -6.21
CA SER A 124 10.29 -19.85 -4.88
C SER A 124 11.33 -19.05 -4.11
N VAL A 125 12.17 -18.26 -4.80
CA VAL A 125 13.26 -17.49 -4.17
C VAL A 125 13.08 -15.99 -4.42
N LEU A 126 13.03 -15.56 -5.68
CA LEU A 126 13.11 -14.12 -5.99
C LEU A 126 11.85 -13.32 -5.63
N ILE A 127 10.65 -13.91 -5.77
CA ILE A 127 9.39 -13.26 -5.36
C ILE A 127 9.32 -13.11 -3.83
N PRO A 128 9.54 -14.17 -3.02
CA PRO A 128 9.66 -14.03 -1.57
C PRO A 128 10.75 -13.03 -1.16
N PHE A 129 11.93 -13.08 -1.79
CA PHE A 129 12.99 -12.11 -1.58
C PHE A 129 12.52 -10.68 -1.80
N GLY A 130 11.84 -10.38 -2.92
CA GLY A 130 11.36 -9.02 -3.19
C GLY A 130 10.41 -8.48 -2.11
N ARG A 131 9.55 -9.35 -1.55
CA ARG A 131 8.66 -9.02 -0.42
C ARG A 131 9.45 -8.78 0.87
N ASP A 132 10.33 -9.72 1.22
CA ASP A 132 10.99 -9.75 2.52
C ASP A 132 12.13 -8.71 2.60
N TYR A 133 12.84 -8.49 1.50
CA TYR A 133 13.82 -7.42 1.35
C TYR A 133 13.17 -6.04 1.51
N LYS A 134 12.00 -5.82 0.89
CA LYS A 134 11.25 -4.58 1.07
C LYS A 134 10.89 -4.36 2.53
N ALA A 135 10.41 -5.38 3.23
CA ALA A 135 10.07 -5.28 4.65
C ALA A 135 11.32 -4.96 5.50
N TYR A 136 12.44 -5.67 5.26
CA TYR A 136 13.72 -5.42 5.93
C TYR A 136 14.19 -3.98 5.77
N VAL A 137 14.18 -3.45 4.54
CA VAL A 137 14.57 -2.05 4.29
C VAL A 137 13.61 -1.09 5.00
N GLN A 138 12.30 -1.34 4.96
CA GLN A 138 11.30 -0.49 5.62
C GLN A 138 11.41 -0.48 7.15
N GLU A 139 11.82 -1.58 7.78
CA GLU A 139 12.06 -1.65 9.23
C GLU A 139 13.28 -0.85 9.67
N GLN A 140 14.29 -0.73 8.80
CA GLN A 140 15.53 0.00 9.10
C GLN A 140 15.51 1.46 8.67
N LEU A 141 14.62 1.81 7.74
CA LEU A 141 14.33 3.20 7.48
C LEU A 141 13.78 3.82 8.78
N PRO A 142 14.21 5.05 9.13
CA PRO A 142 13.50 5.78 10.16
C PRO A 142 12.02 5.79 9.77
N ALA A 143 11.15 5.48 10.74
CA ALA A 143 9.71 5.44 10.53
C ALA A 143 9.33 6.64 9.65
N PRO A 144 8.56 6.43 8.56
CA PRO A 144 8.26 7.50 7.62
C PRO A 144 7.81 8.67 8.46
N VAL A 145 8.52 9.80 8.31
CA VAL A 145 8.11 11.05 8.91
C VAL A 145 6.75 11.34 8.28
N THR A 146 5.70 10.83 8.91
CA THR A 146 4.36 11.35 8.77
C THR A 146 4.59 12.82 9.05
N GLU A 147 4.41 13.69 8.04
CA GLU A 147 4.68 15.11 8.21
C GLU A 147 4.13 15.52 9.56
N THR A 148 5.00 15.77 10.54
CA THR A 148 4.60 16.16 11.90
C THR A 148 4.22 17.63 11.86
N ARG A 149 3.55 18.05 10.79
CA ARG A 149 2.79 19.28 10.80
C ARG A 149 1.65 19.02 11.77
N PRO A 150 1.52 19.81 12.83
CA PRO A 150 0.32 19.74 13.65
C PRO A 150 -0.88 19.87 12.71
N ALA A 151 -1.83 18.94 12.88
CA ALA A 151 -3.01 18.89 12.03
C ALA A 151 -3.73 20.24 12.05
N ASP A 152 -4.12 20.72 10.87
CA ASP A 152 -4.82 22.00 10.77
C ASP A 152 -6.26 21.84 11.25
N LYS A 153 -6.51 22.24 12.51
CA LYS A 153 -7.83 22.19 13.15
C LYS A 153 -8.74 23.36 12.78
N SER A 154 -8.31 24.24 11.88
CA SER A 154 -9.21 25.21 11.25
C SER A 154 -10.00 24.59 10.09
N LYS A 155 -9.68 23.35 9.69
CA LYS A 155 -10.20 22.71 8.47
C LYS A 155 -10.80 21.35 8.75
N VAL A 156 -11.83 20.99 8.00
CA VAL A 156 -12.42 19.65 7.98
C VAL A 156 -12.47 19.17 6.55
N PHE A 157 -11.94 17.99 6.29
CA PHE A 157 -11.97 17.42 4.94
C PHE A 157 -13.30 16.72 4.68
N ILE A 158 -13.92 16.99 3.54
CA ILE A 158 -15.18 16.37 3.12
C ILE A 158 -14.90 15.44 1.94
N VAL A 159 -15.15 14.15 2.18
CA VAL A 159 -15.21 13.14 1.13
C VAL A 159 -16.68 12.99 0.72
N HIS A 160 -16.93 12.98 -0.58
CA HIS A 160 -18.29 12.83 -1.11
C HIS A 160 -18.28 12.09 -2.45
N GLY A 161 -19.43 11.51 -2.76
CA GLY A 161 -19.70 10.89 -4.04
C GLY A 161 -20.38 11.84 -5.03
N HIS A 162 -21.40 11.38 -5.74
CA HIS A 162 -22.12 12.17 -6.75
C HIS A 162 -23.26 13.04 -6.19
N ASP A 163 -23.72 12.78 -4.98
CA ASP A 163 -24.82 13.55 -4.40
C ASP A 163 -24.34 14.93 -3.89
N GLU A 164 -24.52 15.94 -4.73
CA GLU A 164 -24.12 17.33 -4.48
C GLU A 164 -24.93 17.98 -3.33
N GLY A 165 -26.19 17.58 -3.12
CA GLY A 165 -27.07 18.22 -2.13
C GLY A 165 -26.60 18.08 -0.68
N PRO A 166 -26.37 16.85 -0.19
CA PRO A 166 -25.75 16.59 1.10
C PRO A 166 -24.35 17.18 1.22
N ARG A 167 -23.56 17.19 0.14
CA ARG A 167 -22.23 17.83 0.13
C ARG A 167 -22.33 19.30 0.46
N GLU A 168 -23.17 20.05 -0.26
CA GLU A 168 -23.37 21.49 -0.03
C GLU A 168 -23.91 21.77 1.37
N THR A 169 -24.86 20.95 1.83
CA THR A 169 -25.46 21.09 3.17
C THR A 169 -24.42 20.87 4.27
N LEU A 170 -23.56 19.86 4.11
CA LEU A 170 -22.46 19.57 5.02
C LEU A 170 -21.40 20.68 5.02
N ALA A 171 -20.97 21.13 3.83
CA ALA A 171 -19.97 22.18 3.70
C ALA A 171 -20.42 23.47 4.40
N ARG A 172 -21.65 23.92 4.14
CA ARG A 172 -22.23 25.09 4.81
C ARG A 172 -22.31 24.92 6.32
N PHE A 173 -22.65 23.73 6.80
CA PHE A 173 -22.70 23.46 8.23
C PHE A 173 -21.31 23.56 8.88
N ILE A 174 -20.28 22.99 8.27
CA ILE A 174 -18.89 23.11 8.72
C ILE A 174 -18.45 24.59 8.75
N GLU A 175 -18.78 25.36 7.72
CA GLU A 175 -18.49 26.80 7.67
C GLU A 175 -19.22 27.60 8.74
N GLN A 176 -20.48 27.26 9.05
CA GLN A 176 -21.24 27.87 10.15
C GLN A 176 -20.59 27.65 11.52
N LEU A 177 -19.88 26.54 11.72
CA LEU A 177 -19.09 26.32 12.93
C LEU A 177 -17.85 27.23 13.00
N GLY A 178 -17.44 27.81 11.86
CA GLY A 178 -16.25 28.65 11.72
C GLY A 178 -15.02 27.89 11.21
N LEU A 179 -15.23 26.75 10.55
CA LEU A 179 -14.18 25.89 10.00
C LEU A 179 -14.18 25.94 8.47
N GLU A 180 -13.04 25.74 7.81
CA GLU A 180 -12.96 25.59 6.35
C GLU A 180 -13.37 24.17 5.94
N ALA A 181 -14.33 24.05 5.03
CA ALA A 181 -14.65 22.81 4.35
C ALA A 181 -13.66 22.55 3.19
N VAL A 182 -12.88 21.47 3.27
CA VAL A 182 -11.94 21.08 2.21
C VAL A 182 -12.57 19.98 1.35
N ILE A 183 -13.00 20.33 0.14
CA ILE A 183 -13.55 19.39 -0.85
C ILE A 183 -12.53 19.16 -1.97
N LEU A 184 -12.14 17.91 -2.19
CA LEU A 184 -11.02 17.58 -3.08
C LEU A 184 -11.27 18.01 -4.55
N HIS A 185 -12.49 17.83 -5.05
CA HIS A 185 -12.85 18.12 -6.45
C HIS A 185 -12.80 19.61 -6.78
N GLU A 186 -12.97 20.49 -5.79
CA GLU A 186 -12.90 21.95 -5.96
C GLU A 186 -11.46 22.47 -6.01
N LYS A 187 -10.50 21.72 -5.46
CA LYS A 187 -9.09 22.13 -5.48
C LYS A 187 -8.49 21.93 -6.87
N ALA A 188 -7.78 22.94 -7.36
CA ALA A 188 -7.10 22.91 -8.66
C ALA A 188 -6.22 21.65 -8.81
N SER A 189 -6.42 20.91 -9.91
CA SER A 189 -5.70 19.65 -10.14
C SER A 189 -4.22 19.88 -10.40
N GLY A 190 -3.84 20.93 -11.15
CA GLY A 190 -2.42 21.31 -11.33
C GLY A 190 -1.50 20.18 -11.83
N GLY A 191 -2.04 19.22 -12.59
CA GLY A 191 -1.32 18.01 -13.03
C GLY A 191 -1.19 16.89 -11.98
N MET A 192 -1.68 17.10 -10.76
CA MET A 192 -1.63 16.11 -9.68
C MET A 192 -2.69 15.01 -9.86
N THR A 193 -2.30 13.79 -9.53
CA THR A 193 -3.17 12.63 -9.33
C THR A 193 -4.00 12.77 -8.05
N ILE A 194 -5.05 11.96 -7.90
CA ILE A 194 -5.89 11.95 -6.70
C ILE A 194 -5.08 11.70 -5.40
N PRO A 195 -4.18 10.69 -5.33
CA PRO A 195 -3.34 10.49 -4.15
C PRO A 195 -2.47 11.69 -3.80
N GLU A 196 -1.92 12.40 -4.80
CA GLU A 196 -1.11 13.59 -4.58
C GLU A 196 -1.96 14.76 -4.06
N LYS A 197 -3.18 14.93 -4.58
CA LYS A 197 -4.11 15.94 -4.04
C LYS A 197 -4.51 15.60 -2.60
N LEU A 198 -4.80 14.34 -2.29
CA LEU A 198 -5.10 13.89 -0.93
C LEU A 198 -3.92 14.15 0.02
N ALA A 199 -2.69 13.87 -0.41
CA ALA A 199 -1.49 14.15 0.38
C ALA A 199 -1.30 15.66 0.63
N LYS A 200 -1.55 16.49 -0.39
CA LYS A 200 -1.40 17.96 -0.32
C LYS A 200 -2.47 18.66 0.52
N TYR A 201 -3.73 18.26 0.37
CA TYR A 201 -4.88 18.93 1.01
C TYR A 201 -5.40 18.20 2.25
N GLY A 202 -4.90 16.99 2.54
CA GLY A 202 -5.31 16.17 3.68
C GLY A 202 -4.60 16.48 5.00
N ASN A 203 -3.89 17.61 5.12
CA ASN A 203 -3.35 18.07 6.41
C ASN A 203 -4.45 18.69 7.28
N VAL A 204 -5.42 17.89 7.68
CA VAL A 204 -6.58 18.27 8.51
C VAL A 204 -6.57 17.49 9.82
N GLY A 205 -7.28 17.97 10.84
CA GLY A 205 -7.49 17.23 12.09
C GLY A 205 -8.66 16.25 12.07
N PHE A 206 -9.56 16.33 11.08
CA PHE A 206 -10.78 15.54 11.00
C PHE A 206 -11.28 15.41 9.57
N ALA A 207 -11.87 14.27 9.23
CA ALA A 207 -12.52 14.02 7.95
C ALA A 207 -13.97 13.55 8.13
N VAL A 208 -14.86 14.07 7.28
CA VAL A 208 -16.26 13.64 7.20
C VAL A 208 -16.48 12.99 5.84
N VAL A 209 -17.02 11.77 5.85
CA VAL A 209 -17.23 10.96 4.65
C VAL A 209 -18.74 10.80 4.41
N LEU A 210 -19.25 11.41 3.35
CA LEU A 210 -20.63 11.24 2.91
C LEU A 210 -20.77 9.91 2.17
N LEU A 211 -21.51 8.99 2.78
CA LEU A 211 -21.82 7.67 2.24
C LEU A 211 -23.26 7.69 1.71
N THR A 212 -23.38 7.95 0.41
CA THR A 212 -24.65 8.06 -0.34
C THR A 212 -24.86 6.85 -1.25
N PRO A 213 -26.10 6.53 -1.66
CA PRO A 213 -26.42 5.37 -2.50
C PRO A 213 -26.08 5.60 -3.98
N ASP A 214 -24.81 5.86 -4.27
CA ASP A 214 -24.37 6.28 -5.61
C ASP A 214 -24.22 5.11 -6.59
N ASP A 215 -23.75 3.96 -6.09
CA ASP A 215 -23.49 2.77 -6.89
C ASP A 215 -24.39 1.62 -6.42
N PHE A 216 -24.54 0.59 -7.26
CA PHE A 216 -25.07 -0.72 -6.88
C PHE A 216 -23.95 -1.77 -6.88
N GLY A 217 -24.04 -2.76 -5.97
CA GLY A 217 -23.08 -3.85 -5.89
C GLY A 217 -23.61 -5.03 -5.09
N ARG A 218 -22.88 -6.15 -5.14
CA ARG A 218 -23.16 -7.34 -4.35
C ARG A 218 -21.92 -8.19 -4.15
N ALA A 219 -21.89 -8.99 -3.08
CA ALA A 219 -20.92 -10.07 -2.96
C ALA A 219 -21.17 -11.14 -4.02
N LYS A 220 -20.13 -11.88 -4.41
CA LYS A 220 -20.24 -12.94 -5.44
C LYS A 220 -21.31 -14.00 -5.10
N LYS A 221 -21.55 -14.25 -3.80
CA LYS A 221 -22.52 -15.22 -3.30
C LYS A 221 -23.94 -14.68 -3.19
N ASP A 222 -24.12 -13.36 -3.22
CA ASP A 222 -25.42 -12.74 -3.07
C ASP A 222 -26.09 -12.62 -4.43
N VAL A 223 -27.42 -12.68 -4.48
CA VAL A 223 -28.18 -12.62 -5.75
C VAL A 223 -28.65 -11.20 -6.03
N GLN A 224 -29.01 -10.44 -5.00
CA GLN A 224 -29.55 -9.09 -5.14
C GLN A 224 -28.45 -8.04 -5.02
N GLU A 225 -28.49 -7.05 -5.90
CA GLU A 225 -27.68 -5.85 -5.78
C GLU A 225 -28.24 -4.96 -4.67
N ARG A 226 -27.34 -4.33 -3.92
CA ARG A 226 -27.65 -3.35 -2.89
C ARG A 226 -27.02 -2.02 -3.26
N ALA A 227 -27.68 -0.94 -2.86
CA ALA A 227 -27.09 0.39 -2.96
C ALA A 227 -25.84 0.46 -2.07
N ARG A 228 -24.81 1.18 -2.52
CA ARG A 228 -23.55 1.36 -1.80
C ARG A 228 -22.94 2.72 -2.11
N ALA A 229 -22.05 3.17 -1.22
CA ALA A 229 -21.22 4.32 -1.50
C ALA A 229 -20.27 4.05 -2.68
N ARG A 230 -19.93 5.11 -3.40
CA ARG A 230 -19.02 5.06 -4.54
C ARG A 230 -17.67 4.45 -4.13
N GLN A 231 -17.07 3.61 -4.97
CA GLN A 231 -15.82 2.92 -4.60
C GLN A 231 -14.67 3.88 -4.23
N ASN A 232 -14.56 5.01 -4.92
CA ASN A 232 -13.55 6.03 -4.60
C ASN A 232 -13.76 6.63 -3.20
N VAL A 233 -15.02 6.81 -2.78
CA VAL A 233 -15.37 7.28 -1.43
C VAL A 233 -14.93 6.28 -0.37
N ILE A 234 -15.09 4.98 -0.63
CA ILE A 234 -14.61 3.92 0.28
C ILE A 234 -13.07 3.88 0.34
N LEU A 235 -12.38 4.11 -0.77
CA LEU A 235 -10.92 4.22 -0.79
C LEU A 235 -10.44 5.42 0.04
N GLU A 236 -11.08 6.58 -0.13
CA GLU A 236 -10.76 7.81 0.59
C GLU A 236 -11.09 7.71 2.09
N LEU A 237 -12.17 7.00 2.46
CA LEU A 237 -12.45 6.62 3.84
C LEU A 237 -11.27 5.83 4.45
N GLY A 238 -10.82 4.77 3.76
CA GLY A 238 -9.67 3.98 4.20
C GLY A 238 -8.39 4.80 4.33
N TYR A 239 -8.15 5.72 3.39
CA TYR A 239 -7.03 6.66 3.44
C TYR A 239 -7.06 7.53 4.70
N PHE A 240 -8.18 8.18 5.01
CA PHE A 240 -8.28 9.05 6.19
C PHE A 240 -8.26 8.27 7.50
N VAL A 241 -8.83 7.06 7.54
CA VAL A 241 -8.71 6.18 8.71
C VAL A 241 -7.23 5.83 8.97
N GLY A 242 -6.48 5.47 7.92
CA GLY A 242 -5.05 5.18 8.04
C GLY A 242 -4.20 6.40 8.39
N ARG A 243 -4.58 7.59 7.91
CA ARG A 243 -3.83 8.84 8.11
C ARG A 243 -4.11 9.53 9.45
N LEU A 244 -5.37 9.61 9.87
CA LEU A 244 -5.80 10.40 11.03
C LEU A 244 -6.06 9.55 12.29
N GLY A 245 -6.37 8.26 12.09
CA GLY A 245 -6.99 7.40 13.10
C GLY A 245 -8.51 7.34 12.95
N ARG A 246 -9.12 6.27 13.47
CA ARG A 246 -10.58 6.01 13.37
C ARG A 246 -11.42 7.04 14.14
N ASP A 247 -10.88 7.56 15.24
CA ASP A 247 -11.48 8.56 16.13
C ASP A 247 -11.59 9.97 15.52
N LYS A 248 -10.97 10.18 14.36
CA LYS A 248 -10.95 11.47 13.65
C LYS A 248 -11.64 11.41 12.28
N VAL A 249 -12.45 10.38 12.08
CA VAL A 249 -13.20 10.16 10.84
C VAL A 249 -14.65 9.85 11.18
N CYS A 250 -15.58 10.61 10.61
CA CYS A 250 -17.01 10.38 10.77
C CYS A 250 -17.64 10.03 9.41
N GLY A 251 -18.27 8.86 9.32
CA GLY A 251 -19.11 8.50 8.17
C GLY A 251 -20.54 9.00 8.35
N LEU A 252 -21.05 9.80 7.41
CA LEU A 252 -22.45 10.22 7.37
C LEU A 252 -23.22 9.36 6.37
N LEU A 253 -24.19 8.59 6.85
CA LEU A 253 -24.94 7.62 6.04
C LEU A 253 -26.28 8.14 5.57
N LYS A 254 -26.45 8.26 4.26
CA LYS A 254 -27.73 8.62 3.66
C LYS A 254 -28.39 7.38 3.05
N GLY A 255 -29.55 7.00 3.57
CA GLY A 255 -30.32 5.86 3.09
C GLY A 255 -29.81 4.49 3.59
N ASP A 256 -30.42 3.43 3.08
CA ASP A 256 -30.00 2.05 3.35
C ASP A 256 -28.97 1.62 2.30
N ILE A 257 -27.70 1.60 2.71
CA ILE A 257 -26.57 1.23 1.86
C ILE A 257 -25.70 0.15 2.51
N GLU A 258 -25.06 -0.65 1.66
CA GLU A 258 -24.01 -1.56 2.08
C GLU A 258 -22.76 -0.78 2.53
N ILE A 259 -22.25 -1.12 3.71
CA ILE A 259 -21.00 -0.59 4.28
C ILE A 259 -20.04 -1.77 4.45
N PRO A 260 -18.73 -1.61 4.19
CA PRO A 260 -17.80 -2.71 4.41
C PRO A 260 -17.74 -3.08 5.90
N SER A 261 -17.89 -4.37 6.21
CA SER A 261 -17.96 -4.92 7.57
C SER A 261 -16.72 -4.65 8.42
N ASP A 262 -15.57 -4.45 7.79
CA ASP A 262 -14.25 -4.44 8.44
C ASP A 262 -13.84 -3.06 8.98
N TYR A 263 -14.66 -2.02 8.79
CA TYR A 263 -14.45 -0.68 9.38
C TYR A 263 -14.98 -0.59 10.83
N VAL A 264 -14.77 -1.65 11.61
CA VAL A 264 -15.14 -1.71 13.03
C VAL A 264 -14.42 -0.58 13.79
N GLY A 265 -15.19 0.39 14.28
CA GLY A 265 -14.69 1.48 15.13
C GLY A 265 -14.60 2.87 14.50
N THR A 266 -14.99 3.05 13.22
CA THR A 266 -15.29 4.39 12.68
C THR A 266 -16.68 4.80 13.14
N VAL A 267 -16.86 6.06 13.55
CA VAL A 267 -18.18 6.57 13.96
C VAL A 267 -19.06 6.77 12.72
N TYR A 268 -20.23 6.16 12.75
CA TYR A 268 -21.22 6.23 11.69
C TYR A 268 -22.47 6.95 12.22
N VAL A 269 -22.82 8.06 11.58
CA VAL A 269 -23.99 8.87 11.94
C VAL A 269 -24.98 8.82 10.77
N SER A 270 -26.22 8.47 11.04
CA SER A 270 -27.28 8.52 10.04
C SER A 270 -27.57 9.95 9.62
N TRP A 271 -27.57 10.21 8.33
CA TRP A 271 -28.04 11.46 7.74
C TRP A 271 -29.57 11.47 7.77
N ASP A 272 -30.12 12.33 8.60
CA ASP A 272 -31.56 12.58 8.69
C ASP A 272 -31.92 13.97 8.14
N GLU A 273 -33.09 14.08 7.51
CA GLU A 273 -33.60 15.36 7.01
C GLU A 273 -33.95 16.35 8.14
N GLY A 274 -34.19 15.83 9.36
CA GLY A 274 -34.42 16.63 10.57
C GLY A 274 -33.16 17.31 11.12
N GLY A 275 -31.98 17.01 10.57
CA GLY A 275 -30.71 17.64 10.94
C GLY A 275 -30.09 17.17 12.27
N ALA A 276 -30.57 16.08 12.87
CA ALA A 276 -29.99 15.52 14.10
C ALA A 276 -28.50 15.15 13.94
N TRP A 277 -28.10 14.73 12.73
CA TRP A 277 -26.71 14.45 12.37
C TRP A 277 -25.76 15.63 12.63
N LYS A 278 -26.24 16.88 12.55
CA LYS A 278 -25.43 18.08 12.79
C LYS A 278 -24.90 18.11 14.23
N LEU A 279 -25.76 17.81 15.20
CA LEU A 279 -25.38 17.78 16.62
C LEU A 279 -24.43 16.61 16.89
N SER A 280 -24.69 15.44 16.31
CA SER A 280 -23.80 14.29 16.44
C SER A 280 -22.41 14.60 15.87
N LEU A 281 -22.33 15.17 14.66
CA LEU A 281 -21.06 15.55 14.06
C LEU A 281 -20.31 16.63 14.88
N ALA A 282 -21.03 17.63 15.41
CA ALA A 282 -20.42 18.65 16.27
C ALA A 282 -19.79 18.05 17.55
N LYS A 283 -20.41 17.01 18.13
CA LYS A 283 -19.83 16.29 19.28
C LYS A 283 -18.56 15.53 18.90
N GLU A 284 -18.54 14.87 17.75
CA GLU A 284 -17.34 14.16 17.27
C GLU A 284 -16.18 15.11 16.96
N LEU A 285 -16.46 16.25 16.32
CA LEU A 285 -15.47 17.30 16.10
C LEU A 285 -14.86 17.81 17.42
N ASN A 286 -15.71 18.09 18.41
CA ASN A 286 -15.27 18.51 19.74
C ASN A 286 -14.44 17.42 20.44
N ALA A 287 -14.83 16.14 20.33
CA ALA A 287 -14.09 15.01 20.87
C ALA A 287 -12.71 14.84 20.21
N ALA A 288 -12.58 15.13 18.91
CA ALA A 288 -11.31 15.21 18.19
C ALA A 288 -10.48 16.49 18.53
N GLY A 289 -11.00 17.32 19.43
CA GLY A 289 -10.35 18.51 19.96
C GLY A 289 -10.42 19.72 19.03
N TYR A 290 -11.47 19.85 18.22
CA TYR A 290 -11.84 21.12 17.59
C TYR A 290 -12.57 22.00 18.60
N ASP A 291 -12.37 23.32 18.51
CA ASP A 291 -13.10 24.29 19.33
C ASP A 291 -14.48 24.56 18.71
N ILE A 292 -15.50 23.91 19.23
CA ILE A 292 -16.86 23.96 18.69
C ILE A 292 -17.76 24.81 19.59
N ASP A 293 -18.23 25.94 19.06
CA ASP A 293 -19.25 26.76 19.72
C ASP A 293 -20.65 26.17 19.49
N PHE A 294 -21.11 25.37 20.45
CA PHE A 294 -22.43 24.74 20.43
C PHE A 294 -23.59 25.77 20.40
N ASN A 295 -23.38 27.04 20.77
CA ASN A 295 -24.44 28.06 20.66
C ASN A 295 -24.77 28.38 19.21
N LYS A 296 -23.82 28.20 18.28
CA LYS A 296 -24.06 28.40 16.84
C LYS A 296 -25.01 27.35 16.27
N LEU A 297 -25.11 26.17 16.89
CA LEU A 297 -26.04 25.11 16.48
C LEU A 297 -27.50 25.50 16.72
N ILE A 298 -27.77 26.28 17.77
CA ILE A 298 -29.13 26.70 18.17
C ILE A 298 -29.69 27.77 17.24
N LYS A 299 -28.83 28.56 16.56
CA LYS A 299 -29.24 29.61 15.61
C LYS A 299 -29.42 29.13 14.17
N ALA A 300 -29.00 27.90 13.87
CA ALA A 300 -29.02 27.30 12.52
C ALA A 300 -30.13 26.24 12.33
N GLY A 301 -30.99 26.07 13.35
CA GLY A 301 -32.19 25.22 13.32
C GLY A 301 -33.44 25.99 12.93
#